data_AF-A0A7C7BYK4-F1
#
_entry.id   AF-A0A7C7BYK4-F1
#
_cell.length_a   1.000
_cell.length_b   1.000
_cell.length_c   1.000
_cell.angle_alpha   90.00
_cell.angle_beta   90.00
_cell.angle_gamma   90.00
#
_symmetry.space_group_name_H-M   'P 1'
#
loop_
_entity.id
_entity.type
_entity.pdbx_description
1 polymer ?
#
loop_
_entity_poly.entity_id
_entity_poly.type
_entity_poly.pdbx_seq_one_letter_code
_entity_poly.pdbx_strand_id
1 'polypeptide(L)' 'MKDNSKNIVLVTGAAARIGQSIALSLSELGWIVAVHYGTSAAAARET' A
#
# COMPACT_ATOMS: atom_id res chain seq x y z
N MET A 1 -8.44 23.90 12.68
CA MET A 1 -7.79 23.23 11.52
C MET A 1 -8.10 21.75 11.64
N LYS A 2 -8.75 21.12 10.66
CA LYS A 2 -8.85 19.66 10.67
C LYS A 2 -7.43 19.14 10.45
N ASP A 3 -6.95 18.30 11.37
CA ASP A 3 -5.74 17.54 11.14
C ASP A 3 -5.99 16.67 9.90
N ASN A 4 -5.38 17.08 8.80
CA ASN A 4 -5.51 16.44 7.50
C ASN A 4 -4.42 15.39 7.29
N SER A 5 -3.67 15.03 8.35
CA SER A 5 -2.65 14.00 8.29
C SER A 5 -3.32 12.62 8.21
N LYS A 6 -3.51 12.13 6.99
CA LYS A 6 -3.79 10.71 6.79
C LYS A 6 -2.56 9.92 7.23
N ASN A 7 -2.77 8.83 7.96
CA ASN A 7 -1.69 7.92 8.33
C ASN A 7 -1.01 7.38 7.06
N ILE A 8 0.33 7.38 7.02
CA ILE A 8 1.12 6.95 5.86
C ILE A 8 1.91 5.69 6.24
N VAL A 9 1.94 4.71 5.35
CA VAL A 9 2.65 3.43 5.55
C VAL A 9 3.37 3.00 4.28
N LEU A 10 4.55 2.39 4.44
CA LEU A 10 5.29 1.71 3.38
C LEU A 10 5.15 0.20 3.57
N VAL A 11 4.68 -0.50 2.54
CA VAL A 11 4.60 -1.97 2.53
C VAL A 11 5.56 -2.51 1.48
N THR A 12 6.54 -3.31 1.91
CA THR A 12 7.51 -3.96 1.02
C THR A 12 6.99 -5.30 0.52
N GLY A 13 7.34 -5.65 -0.73
CA GLY A 13 6.78 -6.85 -1.37
C GLY A 13 5.27 -6.76 -1.61
N ALA A 14 4.73 -5.54 -1.69
CA ALA A 14 3.29 -5.27 -1.73
C ALA A 14 2.64 -5.54 -3.10
N ALA A 15 3.44 -5.97 -4.08
CA ALA A 15 2.95 -6.27 -5.43
C ALA A 15 2.13 -7.56 -5.52
N ALA A 16 2.23 -8.48 -4.54
CA ALA A 16 1.52 -9.76 -4.62
C ALA A 16 1.33 -10.44 -3.26
N ARG A 17 0.45 -11.46 -3.24
CA ARG A 17 0.24 -12.38 -2.10
C ARG A 17 -0.08 -11.59 -0.82
N ILE A 18 0.53 -11.96 0.29
CA ILE A 18 0.26 -11.37 1.61
C ILE A 18 0.58 -9.87 1.62
N GLY A 19 1.66 -9.44 0.96
CA GLY A 19 2.03 -8.02 0.91
C GLY A 19 0.94 -7.18 0.23
N GLN A 20 0.35 -7.69 -0.85
CA GLN A 20 -0.77 -7.02 -1.52
C GLN A 20 -2.02 -6.98 -0.64
N SER A 21 -2.39 -8.08 0.02
CA SER A 21 -3.53 -8.07 0.95
C SER A 21 -3.35 -7.06 2.07
N ILE A 22 -2.15 -6.95 2.65
CA ILE A 22 -1.86 -5.95 3.69
C ILE A 22 -2.02 -4.52 3.14
N ALA A 23 -1.49 -4.25 1.95
CA ALA A 23 -1.58 -2.93 1.32
C ALA A 23 -3.04 -2.52 1.05
N LEU A 24 -3.84 -3.43 0.49
CA LEU A 24 -5.26 -3.18 0.20
C LEU A 24 -6.07 -2.96 1.49
N SER A 25 -5.89 -3.81 2.51
CA SER A 25 -6.60 -3.63 3.78
C SER A 25 -6.25 -2.33 4.50
N LEU A 26 -5.00 -1.87 4.45
CA LEU A 26 -4.61 -0.57 5.03
C LEU A 26 -5.23 0.60 4.24
N SER A 27 -5.29 0.50 2.92
CA SER A 27 -5.98 1.47 2.06
C SER A 27 -7.48 1.56 2.38
N GLU A 28 -8.15 0.42 2.56
CA GLU A 28 -9.57 0.35 2.98
C GLU A 28 -9.81 1.01 4.34
N LEU A 29 -8.83 0.94 5.25
CA LEU A 29 -8.85 1.63 6.55
C LEU A 29 -8.50 3.13 6.46
N GLY A 30 -8.27 3.66 5.25
CA GLY A 30 -8.07 5.09 4.99
C GLY A 30 -6.61 5.55 5.04
N TRP A 31 -5.64 4.63 5.09
CA TRP A 31 -4.22 4.98 5.07
C TRP A 31 -3.75 5.34 3.65
N ILE A 32 -2.71 6.17 3.57
CA ILE A 32 -1.93 6.34 2.34
C ILE A 32 -0.86 5.25 2.33
N VAL A 33 -0.91 4.37 1.33
CA VAL A 33 -0.03 3.21 1.25
C VAL A 33 0.97 3.39 0.11
N ALA A 34 2.26 3.32 0.43
CA ALA A 34 3.32 3.21 -0.56
C ALA A 34 3.60 1.72 -0.84
N VAL A 35 3.44 1.31 -2.10
CA VAL A 35 3.68 -0.06 -2.57
C VAL A 35 5.12 -0.18 -3.04
N HIS A 36 5.96 -0.89 -2.27
CA HIS A 36 7.32 -1.23 -2.70
C HIS A 36 7.37 -2.62 -3.33
N TYR A 37 8.09 -2.71 -4.45
CA TYR A 37 8.31 -3.93 -5.20
C TYR A 37 9.76 -3.99 -5.70
N GLY A 38 10.27 -5.22 -5.89
CA GLY A 38 11.55 -5.46 -6.55
C GLY A 38 11.38 -5.61 -8.06
N THR A 39 10.90 -6.76 -8.51
CA THR A 39 10.78 -7.10 -9.94
C THR A 39 9.33 -7.08 -10.46
N SER A 40 8.33 -7.10 -9.58
CA SER A 40 6.91 -7.25 -9.94
C SER A 40 6.22 -5.92 -10.29
N ALA A 41 6.80 -5.13 -11.19
CA ALA A 41 6.31 -3.79 -11.51
C ALA A 41 4.90 -3.75 -12.11
N ALA A 42 4.52 -4.75 -12.92
CA ALA A 42 3.17 -4.83 -13.50
C ALA A 42 2.12 -5.06 -12.41
N ALA A 43 2.32 -6.09 -11.59
CA ALA A 43 1.42 -6.39 -10.47
C ALA A 43 1.33 -5.22 -9.46
N ALA A 44 2.44 -4.53 -9.20
CA ALA A 44 2.44 -3.36 -8.32
C ALA A 44 1.61 -2.17 -8.83
N ARG A 45 1.34 -2.07 -10.14
CA ARG A 45 0.45 -1.03 -10.70
C ARG A 45 -1.03 -1.40 -10.58
N GLU A 46 -1.31 -2.68 -10.38
CA GLU A 46 -2.67 -3.22 -10.21
C GLU A 46 -3.08 -3.29 -8.74
N THR A 47 -2.11 -3.19 -7.81
CA THR A 47 -2.34 -3.00 -6.36
C THR A 47 -2.71 -1.55 -6.05
#